data_AF-A0A496RQA5-F1
#
_entry.id   AF-A0A496RQA5-F1
#
_cell.length_a   1.000
_cell.length_b   1.000
_cell.length_c   1.000
_cell.angle_alpha   90.00
_cell.angle_beta   90.00
_cell.angle_gamma   90.00
#
_symmetry.space_group_name_H-M   'P 1'
#
loop_
_entity.id
_entity.type
_entity.pdbx_description
1 polymer ?
#
loop_
_entity_poly.entity_id
_entity_poly.type
_entity_poly.pdbx_seq_one_letter_code
_entity_poly.pdbx_strand_id
1 'polypeptide(L)' 'MTFEYIARASCGELRSQLFIAKEIGYIDKEQFKQLYNKAKDVSKQINGFIEYLKTTKILGQKFKNKQSR' A
#
# COMPACT_ATOMS: atom_id res chain seq x y z
N MET A 1 2.85 -11.77 -7.77
CA MET A 1 2.74 -10.60 -6.86
C MET A 1 4.06 -10.36 -6.15
N THR A 2 4.47 -9.10 -5.95
CA THR A 2 5.61 -8.71 -5.09
C THR A 2 5.07 -8.11 -3.78
N PHE A 3 5.90 -8.08 -2.73
CA PHE A 3 5.51 -7.68 -1.38
C PHE A 3 4.92 -6.26 -1.31
N GLU A 4 5.39 -5.36 -2.17
CA GLU A 4 4.97 -3.96 -2.25
C GLU A 4 3.51 -3.83 -2.73
N TYR A 5 3.07 -4.69 -3.65
CA TYR A 5 1.66 -4.70 -4.08
C TYR A 5 0.74 -5.22 -2.97
N ILE A 6 1.21 -6.20 -2.18
CA ILE A 6 0.46 -6.71 -1.01
C ILE A 6 0.34 -5.59 0.03
N ALA A 7 1.43 -4.88 0.32
CA ALA A 7 1.42 -3.74 1.24
C ALA A 7 0.44 -2.64 0.78
N ARG A 8 0.45 -2.29 -0.52
CA ARG A 8 -0.50 -1.31 -1.07
C ARG A 8 -1.96 -1.77 -0.95
N ALA A 9 -2.23 -3.05 -1.20
CA ALA A 9 -3.57 -3.64 -1.08
C ALA A 9 -4.07 -3.63 0.37
N SER A 10 -3.21 -3.98 1.33
CA SER A 10 -3.51 -3.93 2.77
C SER A 10 -3.90 -2.52 3.24
N CYS A 11 -3.23 -1.46 2.73
CA CYS A 11 -3.67 -0.09 2.99
C CYS A 11 -5.06 0.24 2.39
N GLY A 12 -5.47 -0.45 1.33
CA GLY A 12 -6.83 -0.38 0.78
C GLY A 12 -7.85 -1.02 1.71
N GLU A 13 -7.58 -2.24 2.16
CA GLU A 13 -8.43 -2.99 3.09
C GLU A 13 -8.62 -2.26 4.42
N LEU A 14 -7.53 -1.73 5.00
CA LEU A 14 -7.58 -0.96 6.25
C LEU A 14 -8.49 0.27 6.11
N ARG A 15 -8.45 0.98 4.97
CA ARG A 15 -9.33 2.13 4.74
C ARG A 15 -10.81 1.76 4.76
N SER A 16 -11.17 0.60 4.20
CA SER A 16 -12.54 0.06 4.28
C SER A 16 -12.91 -0.31 5.71
N GLN A 17 -12.01 -0.96 6.44
CA GLN A 17 -12.23 -1.31 7.86
C GLN A 17 -12.39 -0.07 8.75
N LEU A 18 -11.66 1.01 8.49
CA LEU A 18 -11.81 2.28 9.21
C LEU A 18 -13.20 2.89 9.05
N PHE A 19 -13.83 2.74 7.88
CA PHE A 19 -15.22 3.18 7.70
C PHE A 19 -16.14 2.39 8.64
N ILE A 20 -16.03 1.07 8.65
CA ILE A 20 -16.84 0.21 9.52
C ILE A 20 -16.61 0.56 10.99
N ALA A 21 -15.35 0.73 11.41
CA ALA A 21 -14.98 1.08 12.77
C ALA A 21 -15.58 2.43 13.23
N LYS A 22 -15.65 3.41 12.32
CA LYS A 22 -16.31 4.69 12.59
C LYS A 22 -17.83 4.51 12.74
N GLU A 23 -18.46 3.76 11.84
CA GLU A 23 -19.92 3.59 11.83
C GLU A 23 -20.43 2.86 13.09
N ILE A 24 -19.66 1.90 13.60
CA ILE A 24 -20.01 1.19 14.85
C ILE A 24 -19.48 1.87 16.12
N GLY A 25 -18.92 3.08 15.99
CA GLY A 25 -18.51 3.91 17.12
C GLY A 25 -17.24 3.47 17.84
N TYR A 26 -16.41 2.59 17.27
CA TYR A 26 -15.11 2.23 17.86
C TYR A 26 -14.09 3.35 17.79
N ILE A 27 -14.20 4.23 16.78
CA ILE A 27 -13.35 5.41 16.62
C ILE A 27 -14.22 6.62 16.32
N ASP A 28 -13.78 7.79 16.77
CA ASP A 28 -14.44 9.05 16.45
C ASP A 28 -14.07 9.58 15.05
N LYS A 29 -14.73 10.67 14.64
CA LYS A 29 -14.53 11.28 13.33
C LYS A 29 -13.10 11.82 13.12
N GLU A 30 -12.47 12.33 14.17
CA GLU A 30 -11.13 12.90 14.10
C GLU A 30 -10.08 11.79 14.00
N GLN A 31 -10.20 10.74 14.82
CA GLN A 31 -9.41 9.52 14.73
C GLN A 31 -9.54 8.87 13.35
N PHE A 32 -10.77 8.73 12.84
CA PHE A 32 -11.02 8.23 11.48
C PHE A 32 -10.27 9.05 10.43
N LYS A 33 -10.41 10.39 10.47
CA LYS A 33 -9.78 11.29 9.49
C LYS A 33 -8.25 11.16 9.54
N GLN A 34 -7.67 11.12 10.73
CA GLN A 34 -6.23 10.97 10.91
C GLN A 34 -5.72 9.62 10.40
N LEU A 35 -6.36 8.51 10.78
CA LEU A 35 -5.96 7.16 10.37
C LEU A 35 -6.15 6.94 8.87
N TYR A 36 -7.28 7.41 8.31
CA TYR A 36 -7.58 7.28 6.89
C TYR A 36 -6.55 8.03 6.04
N ASN A 37 -6.20 9.27 6.43
CA ASN A 37 -5.20 10.07 5.72
C ASN A 37 -3.81 9.42 5.81
N LYS A 38 -3.41 8.94 6.99
CA LYS A 38 -2.15 8.19 7.16
C LYS A 38 -2.10 6.97 6.24
N ALA A 39 -3.14 6.15 6.23
CA ALA A 39 -3.21 4.96 5.37
C ALA A 39 -3.14 5.33 3.87
N LYS A 40 -3.79 6.42 3.47
CA LYS A 40 -3.74 6.95 2.11
C LYS A 40 -2.33 7.42 1.74
N ASP A 41 -1.64 8.13 2.62
CA ASP A 41 -0.32 8.66 2.35
C ASP A 41 0.74 7.56 2.31
N VAL A 42 0.67 6.55 3.20
CA VAL A 42 1.50 5.35 3.11
C VAL A 42 1.28 4.61 1.79
N SER A 43 0.02 4.46 1.36
CA SER A 43 -0.30 3.83 0.07
C SER A 43 0.33 4.57 -1.13
N LYS A 44 0.34 5.92 -1.10
CA LYS A 44 1.02 6.73 -2.11
C LYS A 44 2.53 6.55 -2.07
N GLN A 45 3.14 6.52 -0.89
CA GLN A 45 4.59 6.30 -0.74
C GLN A 45 5.00 4.94 -1.28
N ILE A 46 4.24 3.88 -0.97
CA ILE A 46 4.46 2.54 -1.52
C ILE A 46 4.34 2.58 -3.05
N ASN A 47 3.33 3.27 -3.59
CA ASN A 47 3.19 3.41 -5.04
C ASN A 47 4.39 4.15 -5.67
N GLY A 48 4.83 5.25 -5.07
CA GLY A 48 6.04 5.97 -5.52
C GLY A 48 7.28 5.09 -5.48
N PHE A 49 7.42 4.25 -4.45
CA PHE A 49 8.51 3.28 -4.35
C PHE A 49 8.43 2.20 -5.43
N ILE A 50 7.24 1.66 -5.71
CA ILE A 50 7.02 0.72 -6.83
C ILE A 50 7.42 1.34 -8.16
N GLU A 51 7.00 2.59 -8.43
CA GLU A 51 7.36 3.29 -9.66
C GLU A 51 8.87 3.55 -9.74
N TYR A 52 9.48 4.00 -8.65
CA TYR A 52 10.93 4.14 -8.56
C TYR A 52 11.65 2.82 -8.89
N LEU A 53 11.25 1.70 -8.27
CA LEU A 53 11.84 0.38 -8.50
C LEU A 53 11.77 -0.05 -9.96
N LYS A 54 10.66 0.24 -10.66
CA LYS A 54 10.50 -0.03 -12.10
C LYS A 54 11.50 0.74 -12.97
N THR A 55 11.95 1.92 -12.54
CA THR A 55 12.94 2.73 -13.27
C THR A 55 14.39 2.30 -13.02
N THR A 56 14.66 1.54 -11.95
CA THR A 56 16.03 1.15 -11.63
C THR A 56 16.48 -0.04 -12.48
N LYS A 57 17.78 -0.12 -12.78
CA LYS A 57 18.41 -1.30 -13.39
C LYS A 57 18.54 -2.49 -12.42
N ILE A 58 18.14 -2.31 -11.15
CA ILE A 58 18.16 -3.36 -10.13
C ILE A 58 16.95 -4.27 -10.37
N LEU A 59 17.12 -5.17 -11.34
CA LEU A 59 16.21 -6.26 -11.59
C LEU A 59 16.28 -7.22 -10.39
N GLY A 60 15.31 -7.11 -9.47
CA GLY A 60 15.14 -8.08 -8.38
C GLY A 60 15.11 -9.51 -8.93
N GLN A 61 15.43 -10.52 -8.10
CA GLN A 61 15.64 -11.91 -8.54
C GLN A 61 14.55 -12.46 -9.50
N LYS A 62 13.32 -11.97 -9.41
CA LYS A 62 12.21 -12.28 -10.34
C LYS A 62 12.45 -11.96 -11.81
N PHE A 63 13.35 -11.03 -12.14
CA PHE A 63 13.67 -10.65 -13.53
C PHE A 63 15.00 -11.22 -14.03
N LYS A 64 15.87 -11.76 -13.15
CA LYS A 64 17.11 -12.45 -13.55
C LYS A 64 16.82 -13.72 -14.37
N ASN A 65 15.72 -14.43 -14.07
CA ASN A 65 15.38 -15.69 -14.74
C ASN A 65 14.72 -15.54 -16.12
N LYS A 66 14.53 -14.32 -16.63
CA LYS A 66 13.90 -14.08 -17.95
C LYS A 66 14.89 -13.87 -19.09
N GLN A 67 16.20 -13.79 -18.80
CA GLN A 67 17.27 -13.63 -19.80
C GLN A 67 17.98 -14.94 -20.19
N SER A 68 17.51 -16.10 -19.70
CA SER A 68 18.01 -17.43 -20.07
C SER A 68 16.94 -18.22 -20.84
N ARG A 69 16.45 -17.68 -21.95
CA ARG A 69 15.81 -18.40 -23.06
C ARG A 69 16.00 -17.63 -24.34
#